data_AF-A0A133SJA6-F1
#
_entry.id   AF-A0A133SJA6-F1
#
_cell.length_a   1.000
_cell.length_b   1.000
_cell.length_c   1.000
_cell.angle_alpha   90.00
_cell.angle_beta   90.00
_cell.angle_gamma   90.00
#
_symmetry.space_group_name_H-M   'P 1'
#
loop_
_entity.id
_entity.type
_entity.pdbx_description
1 polymer ?
#
loop_
_entity_poly.entity_id
_entity_poly.type
_entity_poly.pdbx_seq_one_letter_code
_entity_poly.pdbx_strand_id
1 'polypeptide(L)'
;MDMVCVAKPGVDFDPLTSEIKLVREGNILRADGTSLGADDGIAVALSLYLIQQDIQHGPLRLIFTIDEETGMTGAMNLDPKHVQDVKYIINCDSEDIGMLGVGSAGSVHTHFHRPIHWQQPAGKQAFTIEAKDFVGGHSGETINRGKSNAIKALSLALRRIAQAGVAYTLASIDGGVAANAIPSQASAVIVTADEKAEAAIKQAVQEEQAQIAEVYGSVETKAQFIVEGADVPEKTFSAEDTKAIVNLLNILHCGVFAMNQTLPKLPDLSANIGTIRTEADTVAIQYFPRASSDGRLREFVLSLPVFAELTGCTLDLATPEPAWAENPKSKLVPLFADVYREEAGRDPRIEAMHGGLETGYLFSMNQDLDIISVGPTTHDIHSADESVELDTVALLTRIVAKALGKLDK
;
A
#
# COMPACT_ATOMS: atom_id res chain seq x y z
N MET A 1 -23.44 -7.24 3.66
CA MET A 1 -22.22 -6.67 3.08
C MET A 1 -21.28 -6.46 4.24
N ASP A 2 -20.01 -6.75 4.03
CA ASP A 2 -18.98 -6.54 5.03
C ASP A 2 -18.75 -5.05 5.30
N MET A 3 -17.97 -4.79 6.35
CA MET A 3 -17.46 -3.49 6.76
C MET A 3 -16.25 -3.72 7.67
N VAL A 4 -15.36 -2.74 7.81
CA VAL A 4 -14.35 -2.79 8.88
C VAL A 4 -15.04 -2.56 10.22
N CYS A 5 -14.86 -3.50 11.15
CA CYS A 5 -15.49 -3.46 12.46
C CYS A 5 -14.53 -2.92 13.52
N VAL A 6 -14.67 -1.65 13.88
CA VAL A 6 -13.84 -0.98 14.89
C VAL A 6 -14.73 -0.38 15.98
N ALA A 7 -14.27 -0.43 17.23
CA ALA A 7 -14.94 0.20 18.37
C ALA A 7 -13.95 0.98 19.23
N LYS A 8 -14.41 2.09 19.83
CA LYS A 8 -13.60 2.86 20.79
C LYS A 8 -13.29 2.03 22.04
N PRO A 9 -12.17 2.28 22.73
CA PRO A 9 -11.87 1.63 24.00
C PRO A 9 -13.04 1.77 25.00
N GLY A 10 -13.52 0.65 25.53
CA GLY A 10 -14.60 0.61 26.51
C GLY A 10 -16.03 0.57 25.92
N VAL A 11 -16.18 0.59 24.59
CA VAL A 11 -17.45 0.33 23.92
C VAL A 11 -17.64 -1.18 23.78
N ASP A 12 -18.74 -1.71 24.34
CA ASP A 12 -19.13 -3.12 24.20
C ASP A 12 -19.83 -3.30 22.84
N PHE A 13 -19.09 -3.85 21.88
CA PHE A 13 -19.54 -4.05 20.50
C PHE A 13 -19.11 -5.44 20.02
N ASP A 14 -20.10 -6.29 19.73
CA ASP A 14 -19.91 -7.55 19.03
C ASP A 14 -20.31 -7.36 17.55
N PRO A 15 -19.35 -7.38 16.61
CA PRO A 15 -19.62 -7.18 15.18
C PRO A 15 -20.65 -8.14 14.58
N LEU A 16 -20.88 -9.30 15.18
CA LEU A 16 -21.80 -10.30 14.65
C LEU A 16 -23.25 -10.09 15.10
N THR A 17 -23.47 -9.36 16.20
CA THR A 17 -24.79 -9.28 16.85
C THR A 17 -25.22 -7.88 17.24
N SER A 18 -24.29 -6.94 17.38
CA SER A 18 -24.56 -5.58 17.81
C SER A 18 -25.08 -4.73 16.65
N GLU A 19 -26.07 -3.88 16.93
CA GLU A 19 -26.56 -2.90 15.96
C GLU A 19 -25.60 -1.70 15.87
N ILE A 20 -25.46 -1.14 14.67
CA ILE A 20 -24.78 0.13 14.46
C ILE A 20 -25.71 1.26 14.91
N LYS A 21 -25.33 1.97 15.97
CA LYS A 21 -26.12 3.07 16.53
C LYS A 21 -25.80 4.37 15.80
N LEU A 22 -26.70 4.75 14.89
CA LEU A 22 -26.54 5.95 14.07
C LEU A 22 -26.74 7.23 14.87
N VAL A 23 -25.83 8.20 14.68
CA VAL A 23 -25.89 9.55 15.24
C VAL A 23 -25.83 10.55 14.09
N ARG A 24 -26.87 11.39 13.98
CA ARG A 24 -26.94 12.46 12.99
C ARG A 24 -26.68 13.81 13.64
N GLU A 25 -25.66 14.51 13.15
CA GLU A 25 -25.24 15.84 13.58
C GLU A 25 -25.27 16.80 12.40
N GLY A 26 -26.46 17.35 12.12
CA GLY A 26 -26.67 18.23 10.97
C GLY A 26 -26.48 17.48 9.64
N ASN A 27 -25.39 17.83 8.93
CA ASN A 27 -25.00 17.20 7.66
C ASN A 27 -24.19 15.91 7.85
N ILE A 28 -23.64 15.66 9.03
CA ILE A 28 -22.79 14.50 9.28
C ILE A 28 -23.64 13.35 9.84
N LEU A 29 -23.44 12.16 9.30
CA LEU A 29 -23.90 10.90 9.88
C LEU A 29 -22.67 10.10 10.33
N ARG A 30 -22.70 9.60 11.56
CA ARG A 30 -21.64 8.78 12.17
C ARG A 30 -22.26 7.67 13.04
N ALA A 31 -21.45 6.75 13.53
CA ALA A 31 -21.88 5.80 14.55
C ALA A 31 -21.47 6.24 15.97
N ASP A 32 -22.16 5.72 16.97
CA ASP A 32 -21.88 5.99 18.39
C ASP A 32 -20.74 5.10 18.91
N GLY A 33 -19.50 5.54 18.67
CA GLY A 33 -18.31 4.90 19.23
C GLY A 33 -17.87 3.62 18.52
N THR A 34 -18.39 3.36 17.33
CA THR A 34 -18.00 2.27 16.43
C THR A 34 -17.76 2.82 15.02
N SER A 35 -17.21 2.01 14.11
CA SER A 35 -17.27 2.31 12.68
C SER A 35 -18.73 2.38 12.21
N LEU A 36 -18.95 3.17 11.16
CA LEU A 36 -20.26 3.44 10.58
C LEU A 36 -20.62 2.43 9.50
N GLY A 37 -19.63 1.98 8.72
CA GLY A 37 -19.86 1.16 7.52
C GLY A 37 -20.54 1.96 6.40
N ALA A 38 -20.23 3.25 6.30
CA ALA A 38 -20.62 4.06 5.14
C ALA A 38 -19.86 3.62 3.89
N ASP A 39 -18.62 3.17 4.08
CA ASP A 39 -17.79 2.45 3.13
C ASP A 39 -18.09 0.94 3.18
N ASP A 40 -18.73 0.31 2.18
CA ASP A 40 -19.51 0.92 1.09
C ASP A 40 -21.04 0.74 1.29
N GLY A 41 -21.48 0.78 2.55
CA GLY A 41 -22.91 0.67 2.90
C GLY A 41 -23.77 1.77 2.26
N ILE A 42 -23.20 2.94 1.96
CA ILE A 42 -23.90 4.02 1.24
C ILE A 42 -24.16 3.63 -0.22
N ALA A 43 -23.24 3.01 -0.95
CA ALA A 43 -23.53 2.56 -2.31
C ALA A 43 -24.62 1.51 -2.36
N VAL A 44 -24.64 0.59 -1.38
CA VAL A 44 -25.69 -0.42 -1.27
C VAL A 44 -27.04 0.27 -1.09
N ALA A 45 -27.14 1.21 -0.15
CA ALA A 45 -28.35 1.99 0.09
C ALA A 45 -28.77 2.81 -1.14
N LEU A 46 -27.82 3.48 -1.81
CA LEU A 46 -28.05 4.26 -3.02
C LEU A 46 -28.58 3.39 -4.15
N SER A 47 -27.97 2.23 -4.38
CA SER A 47 -28.36 1.28 -5.43
C SER A 47 -29.79 0.79 -5.21
N LEU A 48 -30.12 0.39 -3.97
CA LEU A 48 -31.46 -0.05 -3.60
C LEU A 48 -32.50 1.07 -3.67
N TYR A 49 -32.11 2.30 -3.35
CA TYR A 49 -32.98 3.46 -3.47
C TYR A 49 -33.30 3.78 -4.93
N LEU A 50 -32.27 3.83 -5.80
CA LEU A 50 -32.42 4.18 -7.21
C LEU A 50 -33.34 3.22 -7.98
N ILE A 51 -33.26 1.91 -7.72
CA ILE A 51 -34.14 0.93 -8.38
C ILE A 51 -35.61 1.04 -7.95
N GLN A 52 -35.91 1.77 -6.88
CA GLN A 52 -37.28 2.06 -6.44
C GLN A 52 -37.83 3.36 -7.05
N GLN A 53 -36.99 4.16 -7.68
CA GLN A 53 -37.37 5.44 -8.28
C GLN A 53 -37.70 5.28 -9.77
N ASP A 54 -38.52 6.18 -10.31
CA ASP A 54 -38.81 6.27 -11.75
C ASP A 54 -37.68 7.04 -12.46
N ILE A 55 -36.51 6.42 -12.57
CA ILE A 55 -35.35 6.97 -13.28
C ILE A 55 -35.22 6.35 -14.68
N GLN A 56 -34.70 7.12 -15.63
CA GLN A 56 -34.35 6.57 -16.93
C GLN A 56 -33.04 5.76 -16.81
N HIS A 57 -33.05 4.51 -17.25
CA HIS A 57 -31.87 3.66 -17.27
C HIS A 57 -31.97 2.58 -18.36
N GLY A 58 -30.82 2.04 -18.80
CA GLY A 58 -30.74 0.80 -19.58
C GLY A 58 -30.85 -0.45 -18.70
N PRO A 59 -30.54 -1.66 -19.20
CA PRO A 59 -30.47 -2.85 -18.35
C PRO A 59 -29.45 -2.64 -17.20
N LEU A 60 -29.87 -2.93 -15.96
CA LEU A 60 -29.01 -2.82 -14.78
C LEU A 60 -28.67 -4.20 -14.22
N ARG A 61 -27.44 -4.32 -13.73
CA ARG A 61 -26.97 -5.45 -12.91
C ARG A 61 -26.34 -4.87 -11.67
N LEU A 62 -26.90 -5.19 -10.50
CA LEU A 62 -26.34 -4.82 -9.22
C LEU A 62 -25.48 -5.98 -8.72
N ILE A 63 -24.19 -5.74 -8.50
CA ILE A 63 -23.24 -6.71 -7.98
C ILE A 63 -22.80 -6.19 -6.62
N PHE A 64 -22.93 -7.04 -5.60
CA PHE A 64 -22.51 -6.74 -4.24
C PHE A 64 -21.48 -7.80 -3.85
N THR A 65 -20.21 -7.40 -3.82
CA THR A 65 -19.05 -8.23 -3.49
C THR A 65 -18.86 -8.35 -2.00
N ILE A 66 -18.56 -9.55 -1.51
CA ILE A 66 -18.24 -9.75 -0.09
C ILE A 66 -16.73 -9.61 0.13
N ASP A 67 -16.37 -9.23 1.34
CA ASP A 67 -15.01 -9.32 1.88
C ASP A 67 -13.99 -8.45 1.13
N GLU A 68 -14.37 -7.20 0.84
CA GLU A 68 -13.50 -6.19 0.22
C GLU A 68 -12.31 -5.91 1.15
N GLU A 69 -12.62 -5.64 2.42
CA GLU A 69 -11.75 -5.00 3.40
C GLU A 69 -10.59 -5.87 3.90
N THR A 70 -10.60 -7.17 3.55
CA THR A 70 -9.55 -8.10 3.98
C THR A 70 -8.85 -8.78 2.81
N GLY A 71 -9.59 -9.26 1.82
CA GLY A 71 -9.01 -10.10 0.77
C GLY A 71 -9.68 -9.98 -0.59
N MET A 72 -10.68 -9.12 -0.75
CA MET A 72 -11.51 -8.95 -1.94
C MET A 72 -12.04 -10.29 -2.49
N THR A 73 -12.38 -11.24 -1.61
CA THR A 73 -12.62 -12.63 -2.03
C THR A 73 -13.88 -12.77 -2.87
N GLY A 74 -14.87 -11.90 -2.68
CA GLY A 74 -16.04 -11.78 -3.54
C GLY A 74 -15.68 -11.41 -4.97
N ALA A 75 -14.93 -10.33 -5.16
CA ALA A 75 -14.47 -9.89 -6.48
C ALA A 75 -13.55 -10.93 -7.14
N MET A 76 -12.62 -11.53 -6.39
CA MET A 76 -11.69 -12.54 -6.88
C MET A 76 -12.41 -13.79 -7.42
N ASN A 77 -13.51 -14.20 -6.79
CA ASN A 77 -14.24 -15.43 -7.13
C ASN A 77 -15.52 -15.21 -7.95
N LEU A 78 -15.79 -13.97 -8.38
CA LEU A 78 -16.95 -13.68 -9.22
C LEU A 78 -16.85 -14.46 -10.54
N ASP A 79 -17.90 -15.20 -10.90
CA ASP A 79 -17.95 -15.93 -12.17
C ASP A 79 -17.89 -14.92 -13.33
N PRO A 80 -16.88 -14.98 -14.22
CA PRO A 80 -16.69 -14.01 -15.29
C PRO A 80 -17.92 -13.80 -16.16
N LYS A 81 -18.81 -14.80 -16.29
CA LYS A 81 -20.07 -14.66 -17.06
C LYS A 81 -20.93 -13.47 -16.62
N HIS A 82 -20.76 -12.99 -15.38
CA HIS A 82 -21.50 -11.84 -14.84
C HIS A 82 -20.94 -10.48 -15.29
N VAL A 83 -19.81 -10.45 -15.99
CA VAL A 83 -19.20 -9.21 -16.51
C VAL A 83 -18.88 -9.26 -18.02
N GLN A 84 -18.96 -10.44 -18.65
CA GLN A 84 -18.67 -10.59 -20.09
C GLN A 84 -19.62 -9.82 -21.03
N ASP A 85 -20.89 -9.68 -20.67
CA ASP A 85 -21.91 -8.96 -21.45
C ASP A 85 -22.09 -7.50 -21.02
N VAL A 86 -21.30 -7.04 -20.05
CA VAL A 86 -21.33 -5.68 -19.51
C VAL A 86 -20.40 -4.78 -20.32
N LYS A 87 -20.82 -3.54 -20.56
CA LYS A 87 -20.00 -2.50 -21.19
C LYS A 87 -19.46 -1.48 -20.17
N TYR A 88 -20.27 -1.18 -19.17
CA TYR A 88 -20.05 -0.08 -18.22
C TYR A 88 -20.15 -0.62 -16.80
N ILE A 89 -19.17 -0.31 -15.95
CA ILE A 89 -19.22 -0.53 -14.51
C ILE A 89 -19.07 0.81 -13.81
N ILE A 90 -20.03 1.09 -12.93
CA ILE A 90 -19.96 2.21 -11.99
C ILE A 90 -19.74 1.55 -10.63
N ASN A 91 -18.48 1.48 -10.21
CA ASN A 91 -18.14 1.13 -8.83
C ASN A 91 -18.44 2.37 -7.95
N CYS A 92 -18.96 2.14 -6.75
CA CYS A 92 -19.47 3.20 -5.89
C CYS A 92 -18.66 3.35 -4.59
N ASP A 93 -17.39 2.94 -4.65
CA ASP A 93 -16.49 2.69 -3.53
C ASP A 93 -15.40 3.78 -3.42
N SER A 94 -15.68 4.98 -3.92
CA SER A 94 -14.79 6.13 -3.71
C SER A 94 -15.25 6.97 -2.53
N GLU A 95 -14.29 7.54 -1.80
CA GLU A 95 -14.54 8.27 -0.55
C GLU A 95 -14.57 9.81 -0.69
N ASP A 96 -14.57 10.33 -1.92
CA ASP A 96 -14.66 11.78 -2.19
C ASP A 96 -15.62 12.07 -3.34
N ILE A 97 -16.68 12.82 -3.05
CA ILE A 97 -17.68 13.25 -4.05
C ILE A 97 -17.07 13.99 -5.24
N GLY A 98 -15.96 14.70 -5.02
CA GLY A 98 -15.27 15.48 -6.04
C GLY A 98 -14.27 14.70 -6.87
N MET A 99 -14.19 13.37 -6.72
CA MET A 99 -13.22 12.51 -7.37
C MET A 99 -13.92 11.49 -8.27
N LEU A 100 -13.37 11.28 -9.47
CA LEU A 100 -13.69 10.17 -10.36
C LEU A 100 -12.47 9.25 -10.42
N GLY A 101 -12.62 8.05 -9.86
CA GLY A 101 -11.62 7.00 -9.92
C GLY A 101 -11.58 6.40 -11.32
N VAL A 102 -10.39 6.31 -11.92
CA VAL A 102 -10.22 5.81 -13.29
C VAL A 102 -9.14 4.74 -13.42
N GLY A 103 -8.57 4.29 -12.31
CA GLY A 103 -7.55 3.25 -12.30
C GLY A 103 -7.07 2.91 -10.90
N SER A 104 -6.51 1.72 -10.77
CA SER A 104 -5.86 1.24 -9.55
C SER A 104 -4.61 0.42 -9.91
N ALA A 105 -3.63 0.41 -9.00
CA ALA A 105 -2.40 -0.31 -9.22
C ALA A 105 -2.57 -1.80 -8.88
N GLY A 106 -2.10 -2.66 -9.78
CA GLY A 106 -1.87 -4.07 -9.48
C GLY A 106 -0.64 -4.25 -8.62
N SER A 107 -0.52 -5.40 -7.97
CA SER A 107 0.53 -5.66 -6.99
C SER A 107 0.95 -7.13 -7.01
N VAL A 108 2.10 -7.44 -6.41
CA VAL A 108 2.44 -8.83 -6.09
C VAL A 108 3.31 -8.89 -4.85
N HIS A 109 2.91 -9.71 -3.87
CA HIS A 109 3.77 -10.00 -2.73
C HIS A 109 4.98 -10.83 -3.17
N THR A 110 6.18 -10.34 -2.87
CA THR A 110 7.42 -11.03 -3.18
C THR A 110 8.24 -11.25 -1.91
N HIS A 111 8.68 -12.47 -1.69
CA HIS A 111 9.36 -12.90 -0.47
C HIS A 111 10.75 -13.41 -0.82
N PHE A 112 11.77 -12.65 -0.44
CA PHE A 112 13.15 -13.12 -0.53
C PHE A 112 13.52 -13.85 0.77
N HIS A 113 14.17 -14.99 0.65
CA HIS A 113 14.69 -15.74 1.79
C HIS A 113 16.18 -15.99 1.62
N ARG A 114 16.96 -15.73 2.68
CA ARG A 114 18.37 -16.12 2.76
C ARG A 114 18.54 -17.12 3.89
N PRO A 115 18.81 -18.40 3.61
CA PRO A 115 19.31 -19.31 4.61
C PRO A 115 20.59 -18.75 5.23
N ILE A 116 20.68 -18.75 6.56
CA ILE A 116 21.83 -18.22 7.29
C ILE A 116 22.63 -19.35 7.95
N HIS A 117 23.95 -19.27 7.81
CA HIS A 117 24.88 -20.17 8.45
C HIS A 117 25.39 -19.52 9.73
N TRP A 118 24.90 -20.02 10.86
CA TRP A 118 25.37 -19.58 12.16
C TRP A 118 26.79 -20.05 12.43
N GLN A 119 27.63 -19.14 12.91
CA GLN A 119 29.00 -19.41 13.35
C GLN A 119 29.27 -18.75 14.70
N GLN A 120 30.32 -19.19 15.38
CA GLN A 120 30.81 -18.49 16.56
C GLN A 120 31.30 -17.09 16.16
N PRO A 121 31.02 -16.04 16.94
CA PRO A 121 31.54 -14.71 16.68
C PRO A 121 33.07 -14.74 16.64
N ALA A 122 33.66 -14.35 15.52
CA ALA A 122 35.10 -14.16 15.42
C ALA A 122 35.57 -12.85 16.09
N GLY A 123 34.63 -11.93 16.31
CA GLY A 123 34.89 -10.62 16.90
C GLY A 123 34.62 -10.55 18.41
N LYS A 124 35.13 -9.49 19.04
CA LYS A 124 34.99 -9.25 20.49
C LYS A 124 34.17 -8.01 20.83
N GLN A 125 33.73 -7.27 19.83
CA GLN A 125 32.88 -6.08 20.00
C GLN A 125 31.62 -6.26 19.17
N ALA A 126 30.48 -5.93 19.77
CA ALA A 126 29.20 -5.90 19.10
C ALA A 126 28.59 -4.51 19.22
N PHE A 127 27.84 -4.12 18.19
CA PHE A 127 27.13 -2.85 18.14
C PHE A 127 25.73 -3.07 17.59
N THR A 128 24.74 -2.45 18.24
CA THR A 128 23.41 -2.29 17.67
C THR A 128 23.39 -1.00 16.86
N ILE A 129 22.96 -1.08 15.62
CA ILE A 129 22.73 0.06 14.73
C ILE A 129 21.24 0.15 14.47
N GLU A 130 20.63 1.25 14.85
CA GLU A 130 19.20 1.49 14.66
C GLU A 130 18.99 2.65 13.69
N ALA A 131 18.03 2.50 12.79
CA ALA A 131 17.41 3.57 12.02
C ALA A 131 15.98 3.71 12.54
N LYS A 132 15.61 4.85 13.14
CA LYS A 132 14.31 5.01 13.80
C LYS A 132 13.71 6.40 13.61
N ASP A 133 12.45 6.54 13.99
CA ASP A 133 11.65 7.76 13.90
C ASP A 133 11.50 8.32 12.47
N PHE A 134 11.57 7.44 11.47
CA PHE A 134 11.17 7.76 10.10
C PHE A 134 9.64 7.89 10.03
N VAL A 135 9.14 8.71 9.11
CA VAL A 135 7.71 9.03 9.02
C VAL A 135 6.83 7.80 8.75
N GLY A 136 7.30 6.84 7.94
CA GLY A 136 6.54 5.65 7.55
C GLY A 136 5.24 5.97 6.78
N GLY A 137 4.33 5.00 6.67
CA GLY A 137 3.00 5.16 6.06
C GLY A 137 2.66 4.11 5.00
N HIS A 138 1.51 4.23 4.33
CA HIS A 138 1.09 3.26 3.32
C HIS A 138 2.00 3.31 2.08
N SER A 139 2.47 2.14 1.62
CA SER A 139 3.43 1.98 0.51
C SER A 139 2.82 2.14 -0.88
N GLY A 140 1.50 2.32 -0.96
CA GLY A 140 0.78 2.74 -2.17
C GLY A 140 0.55 4.25 -2.19
N GLU A 141 -0.41 4.71 -1.40
CA GLU A 141 -0.89 6.10 -1.35
C GLU A 141 0.18 7.16 -1.04
N THR A 142 1.20 6.80 -0.26
CA THR A 142 2.19 7.76 0.23
C THR A 142 3.59 7.56 -0.33
N ILE A 143 3.76 6.63 -1.27
CA ILE A 143 5.07 6.23 -1.81
C ILE A 143 5.78 7.34 -2.59
N ASN A 144 5.02 8.30 -3.14
CA ASN A 144 5.51 9.45 -3.88
C ASN A 144 5.62 10.73 -3.03
N ARG A 145 5.45 10.64 -1.70
CA ARG A 145 5.49 11.81 -0.79
C ARG A 145 6.89 12.15 -0.27
N GLY A 146 7.94 11.68 -0.95
CA GLY A 146 9.34 12.00 -0.61
C GLY A 146 9.84 11.37 0.70
N LYS A 147 9.21 10.28 1.15
CA LYS A 147 9.60 9.55 2.37
C LYS A 147 10.78 8.62 2.11
N SER A 148 11.57 8.37 3.16
CA SER A 148 12.61 7.34 3.15
C SER A 148 12.09 6.02 3.74
N ASN A 149 12.84 4.94 3.54
CA ASN A 149 12.53 3.61 4.05
C ASN A 149 13.61 3.21 5.07
N ALA A 150 13.25 2.98 6.33
CA ALA A 150 14.21 2.72 7.40
C ALA A 150 15.09 1.47 7.17
N ILE A 151 14.55 0.41 6.55
CA ILE A 151 15.30 -0.80 6.21
C ILE A 151 16.35 -0.47 5.15
N LYS A 152 15.96 0.28 4.11
CA LYS A 152 16.89 0.72 3.05
C LYS A 152 17.98 1.62 3.63
N ALA A 153 17.61 2.58 4.47
CA ALA A 153 18.54 3.50 5.11
C ALA A 153 19.55 2.77 6.01
N LEU A 154 19.09 1.80 6.81
CA LEU A 154 19.97 0.93 7.60
C LEU A 154 20.94 0.13 6.72
N SER A 155 20.48 -0.40 5.59
CA SER A 155 21.35 -1.14 4.66
C SER A 155 22.45 -0.29 4.04
N LEU A 156 22.21 1.01 3.84
CA LEU A 156 23.20 1.97 3.35
C LEU A 156 24.22 2.31 4.45
N ALA A 157 23.78 2.49 5.69
CA ALA A 157 24.67 2.64 6.84
C ALA A 157 25.62 1.43 6.99
N LEU A 158 25.08 0.21 6.92
CA LEU A 158 25.84 -1.04 6.93
C LEU A 158 26.85 -1.13 5.79
N ARG A 159 26.50 -0.63 4.59
CA ARG A 159 27.41 -0.56 3.45
C ARG A 159 28.52 0.46 3.66
N ARG A 160 28.24 1.62 4.24
CA ARG A 160 29.26 2.63 4.57
C ARG A 160 30.27 2.13 5.58
N ILE A 161 29.83 1.39 6.60
CA ILE A 161 30.72 0.75 7.57
C ILE A 161 31.73 -0.17 6.87
N ALA A 162 31.24 -1.01 5.94
CA ALA A 162 32.12 -1.88 5.16
C ALA A 162 33.09 -1.07 4.25
N GLN A 163 32.62 0.02 3.64
CA GLN A 163 33.46 0.91 2.81
C GLN A 163 34.51 1.67 3.61
N ALA A 164 34.25 1.95 4.89
CA ALA A 164 35.22 2.53 5.83
C ALA A 164 36.31 1.52 6.25
N GLY A 165 36.28 0.28 5.74
CA GLY A 165 37.27 -0.76 6.02
C GLY A 165 36.99 -1.58 7.26
N VAL A 166 35.82 -1.41 7.89
CA VAL A 166 35.41 -2.20 9.05
C VAL A 166 34.78 -3.51 8.58
N ALA A 167 35.48 -4.63 8.80
CA ALA A 167 34.93 -5.95 8.60
C ALA A 167 33.97 -6.31 9.76
N TYR A 168 32.76 -6.75 9.44
CA TYR A 168 31.78 -7.19 10.42
C TYR A 168 30.95 -8.38 9.91
N THR A 169 30.33 -9.09 10.84
CA THR A 169 29.25 -10.05 10.59
C THR A 169 27.97 -9.59 11.27
N LEU A 170 26.82 -9.86 10.65
CA LEU A 170 25.52 -9.62 11.28
C LEU A 170 25.21 -10.73 12.28
N ALA A 171 24.56 -10.40 13.39
CA ALA A 171 23.94 -11.36 14.30
C ALA A 171 22.41 -11.34 14.19
N SER A 172 21.84 -10.18 13.85
CA SER A 172 20.44 -10.01 13.51
C SER A 172 20.25 -8.77 12.64
N ILE A 173 19.13 -8.73 11.92
CA ILE A 173 18.61 -7.59 11.18
C ILE A 173 17.09 -7.69 11.08
N ASP A 174 16.40 -6.65 11.55
CA ASP A 174 14.94 -6.65 11.71
C ASP A 174 14.38 -5.25 11.46
N GLY A 175 13.22 -5.14 10.81
CA GLY A 175 12.61 -3.83 10.56
C GLY A 175 11.28 -3.87 9.82
N GLY A 176 10.50 -2.79 9.94
CA GLY A 176 9.16 -2.67 9.36
C GLY A 176 8.10 -3.53 10.05
N VAL A 177 6.85 -3.43 9.62
CA VAL A 177 5.69 -4.08 10.28
C VAL A 177 4.81 -4.90 9.34
N ALA A 178 4.67 -4.47 8.09
CA ALA A 178 3.84 -5.13 7.08
C ALA A 178 4.38 -4.83 5.67
N ALA A 179 4.12 -5.70 4.70
CA ALA A 179 4.57 -5.54 3.31
C ALA A 179 4.10 -4.21 2.66
N ASN A 180 2.87 -3.80 2.99
CA ASN A 180 2.24 -2.57 2.50
C ASN A 180 2.57 -1.32 3.33
N ALA A 181 3.46 -1.40 4.32
CA ALA A 181 3.88 -0.27 5.13
C ALA A 181 5.33 0.13 4.79
N ILE A 182 5.55 1.43 4.57
CA ILE A 182 6.88 2.02 4.53
C ILE A 182 7.45 1.95 5.96
N PRO A 183 8.56 1.24 6.20
CA PRO A 183 9.14 1.06 7.52
C PRO A 183 9.58 2.39 8.15
N SER A 184 9.10 2.65 9.37
CA SER A 184 9.55 3.76 10.23
C SER A 184 10.79 3.43 11.06
N GLN A 185 11.09 2.13 11.20
CA GLN A 185 12.19 1.64 12.03
C GLN A 185 12.82 0.36 11.49
N ALA A 186 14.12 0.21 11.70
CA ALA A 186 14.91 -0.99 11.48
C ALA A 186 16.13 -1.02 12.41
N SER A 187 16.62 -2.21 12.74
CA SER A 187 17.81 -2.40 13.56
C SER A 187 18.65 -3.58 13.06
N ALA A 188 19.96 -3.51 13.29
CA ALA A 188 20.87 -4.62 13.05
C ALA A 188 21.90 -4.71 14.18
N VAL A 189 22.25 -5.93 14.56
CA VAL A 189 23.39 -6.18 15.45
C VAL A 189 24.57 -6.66 14.61
N ILE A 190 25.69 -5.93 14.69
CA ILE A 190 26.93 -6.29 14.02
C ILE A 190 28.00 -6.69 15.02
N VAL A 191 28.89 -7.60 14.63
CA VAL A 191 30.06 -8.03 15.41
C VAL A 191 31.33 -7.82 14.61
N THR A 192 32.35 -7.24 15.22
CA THR A 192 33.65 -6.98 14.59
C THR A 192 34.82 -7.45 15.46
N ALA A 193 35.89 -7.89 14.79
CA ALA A 193 37.16 -8.27 15.43
C ALA A 193 38.10 -7.08 15.64
N ASP A 194 37.83 -5.94 15.00
CA ASP A 194 38.63 -4.74 15.17
C ASP A 194 38.20 -3.98 16.43
N GLU A 195 38.98 -4.12 17.50
CA GLU A 195 38.74 -3.49 18.80
C GLU A 195 38.76 -1.94 18.75
N LYS A 196 39.19 -1.34 17.62
CA LYS A 196 39.24 0.11 17.38
C LYS A 196 38.17 0.59 16.39
N ALA A 197 37.28 -0.29 15.93
CA ALA A 197 36.30 0.03 14.90
C ALA A 197 35.20 1.01 15.34
N GLU A 198 34.95 1.16 16.65
CA GLU A 198 33.83 1.97 17.18
C GLU A 198 33.76 3.38 16.57
N ALA A 199 34.90 4.08 16.51
CA ALA A 199 34.96 5.45 15.97
C ALA A 199 34.62 5.47 14.47
N ALA A 200 35.14 4.50 13.70
CA ALA A 200 34.86 4.38 12.28
C ALA A 200 33.40 3.98 11.99
N ILE A 201 32.81 3.10 12.81
CA ILE A 201 31.40 2.73 12.74
C ILE A 201 30.51 3.95 12.99
N LYS A 202 30.74 4.67 14.10
CA LYS A 202 29.99 5.88 14.43
C LYS A 202 30.10 6.94 13.34
N GLN A 203 31.29 7.15 12.79
CA GLN A 203 31.49 8.07 11.69
C GLN A 203 30.71 7.64 10.43
N ALA A 204 30.81 6.38 10.02
CA ALA A 204 30.11 5.87 8.83
C ALA A 204 28.57 5.98 8.95
N VAL A 205 28.03 5.73 10.15
CA VAL A 205 26.60 5.88 10.43
C VAL A 205 26.20 7.36 10.47
N GLN A 206 27.06 8.24 11.01
CA GLN A 206 26.83 9.69 10.99
C GLN A 206 26.84 10.25 9.56
N GLU A 207 27.67 9.71 8.66
CA GLU A 207 27.63 10.06 7.24
C GLU A 207 26.30 9.66 6.59
N GLU A 208 25.72 8.52 6.95
CA GLU A 208 24.38 8.15 6.48
C GLU A 208 23.29 9.06 7.06
N GLN A 209 23.39 9.44 8.35
CA GLN A 209 22.49 10.43 8.94
C GLN A 209 22.53 11.76 8.17
N ALA A 210 23.72 12.23 7.79
CA ALA A 210 23.88 13.44 7.00
C ALA A 210 23.27 13.29 5.60
N GLN A 211 23.43 12.13 4.97
CA GLN A 211 22.82 11.81 3.68
C GLN A 211 21.27 11.83 3.76
N ILE A 212 20.70 11.26 4.82
CA ILE A 212 19.25 11.29 5.04
C ILE A 212 18.76 12.72 5.23
N ALA A 213 19.46 13.54 6.03
CA ALA A 213 19.10 14.94 6.23
C ALA A 213 19.19 15.76 4.92
N GLU A 214 20.18 15.49 4.07
CA GLU A 214 20.34 16.17 2.78
C GLU A 214 19.23 15.81 1.79
N VAL A 215 18.90 14.52 1.66
CA VAL A 215 17.97 14.04 0.63
C VAL A 215 16.52 14.13 1.07
N TYR A 216 16.25 13.81 2.34
CA TYR A 216 14.90 13.61 2.86
C TYR A 216 14.53 14.58 3.99
N GLY A 217 15.42 15.51 4.40
CA GLY A 217 15.24 16.34 5.59
C GLY A 217 14.02 17.28 5.58
N SER A 218 13.39 17.51 4.43
CA SER A 218 12.11 18.23 4.34
C SER A 218 10.92 17.41 4.83
N VAL A 219 11.03 16.09 4.86
CA VAL A 219 9.99 15.14 5.27
C VAL A 219 10.43 14.39 6.54
N GLU A 220 11.61 13.79 6.51
CA GLU A 220 12.19 12.94 7.57
C GLU A 220 12.84 13.77 8.69
N THR A 221 12.09 14.72 9.24
CA THR A 221 12.59 15.70 10.22
C THR A 221 13.00 15.12 11.57
N LYS A 222 12.56 13.90 11.88
CA LYS A 222 12.85 13.18 13.13
C LYS A 222 13.71 11.93 12.92
N ALA A 223 13.97 11.54 11.67
CA ALA A 223 14.70 10.33 11.36
C ALA A 223 16.12 10.41 11.96
N GLN A 224 16.47 9.38 12.71
CA GLN A 224 17.74 9.32 13.41
C GLN A 224 18.38 7.93 13.34
N PHE A 225 19.70 7.92 13.31
CA PHE A 225 20.50 6.73 13.51
C PHE A 225 21.14 6.70 14.89
N ILE A 226 21.14 5.52 15.51
CA ILE A 226 21.77 5.26 16.79
C ILE A 226 22.78 4.14 16.64
N VAL A 227 23.93 4.29 17.32
CA VAL A 227 24.96 3.25 17.45
C VAL A 227 25.27 3.06 18.93
N GLU A 228 24.93 1.89 19.45
CA GLU A 228 25.16 1.51 20.84
C GLU A 228 26.01 0.25 20.92
N GLY A 229 26.88 0.18 21.93
CA GLY A 229 27.61 -1.05 22.22
C GLY A 229 26.65 -2.13 22.73
N ALA A 230 26.86 -3.37 22.31
CA ALA A 230 26.05 -4.52 22.69
C ALA A 230 26.92 -5.64 23.26
N ASP A 231 26.30 -6.55 24.00
CA ASP A 231 26.95 -7.80 24.38
C ASP A 231 27.23 -8.64 23.12
N VAL A 232 28.38 -9.31 23.08
CA VAL A 232 28.73 -10.18 21.96
C VAL A 232 27.77 -11.37 21.95
N PRO A 233 26.97 -11.57 20.88
CA PRO A 233 26.00 -12.65 20.81
C PRO A 233 26.70 -14.02 20.69
N GLU A 234 26.03 -15.09 21.12
CA GLU A 234 26.61 -16.45 21.07
C GLU A 234 26.94 -16.92 19.65
N LYS A 235 26.23 -16.39 18.64
CA LYS A 235 26.41 -16.74 17.23
C LYS A 235 26.20 -15.51 16.36
N THR A 236 26.84 -15.50 15.20
CA THR A 236 26.61 -14.54 14.12
C THR A 236 26.31 -15.30 12.83
N PHE A 237 25.79 -14.61 11.83
CA PHE A 237 25.77 -15.09 10.46
C PHE A 237 27.21 -15.28 9.96
N SER A 238 27.36 -16.07 8.89
CA SER A 238 28.60 -16.12 8.13
C SER A 238 28.90 -14.76 7.47
N ALA A 239 30.16 -14.53 7.11
CA ALA A 239 30.54 -13.32 6.37
C ALA A 239 29.89 -13.29 4.97
N GLU A 240 29.67 -14.47 4.36
CA GLU A 240 28.99 -14.60 3.08
C GLU A 240 27.53 -14.20 3.19
N ASP A 241 26.80 -14.73 4.18
CA ASP A 241 25.39 -14.44 4.39
C ASP A 241 25.18 -12.96 4.74
N THR A 242 26.05 -12.41 5.59
CA THR A 242 26.05 -10.97 5.91
C THR A 242 26.15 -10.13 4.64
N LYS A 243 27.13 -10.45 3.78
CA LYS A 243 27.33 -9.73 2.52
C LYS A 243 26.17 -9.90 1.55
N ALA A 244 25.61 -11.10 1.44
CA ALA A 244 24.46 -11.42 0.60
C ALA A 244 23.23 -10.58 0.97
N ILE A 245 22.87 -10.56 2.26
CA ILE A 245 21.71 -9.81 2.77
C ILE A 245 21.90 -8.31 2.52
N VAL A 246 23.04 -7.75 2.92
CA VAL A 246 23.32 -6.31 2.74
C VAL A 246 23.31 -5.95 1.24
N ASN A 247 23.86 -6.79 0.37
CA ASN A 247 23.83 -6.58 -1.07
C ASN A 247 22.41 -6.59 -1.64
N LEU A 248 21.56 -7.56 -1.25
CA LEU A 248 20.17 -7.62 -1.72
C LEU A 248 19.41 -6.34 -1.33
N LEU A 249 19.48 -5.94 -0.06
CA LEU A 249 18.84 -4.70 0.41
C LEU A 249 19.36 -3.46 -0.33
N ASN A 250 20.64 -3.45 -0.72
CA ASN A 250 21.22 -2.37 -1.49
C ASN A 250 20.81 -2.37 -2.97
N ILE A 251 20.53 -3.54 -3.57
CA ILE A 251 20.07 -3.69 -4.95
C ILE A 251 18.58 -3.36 -5.09
N LEU A 252 17.75 -3.79 -4.13
CA LEU A 252 16.32 -3.51 -4.14
C LEU A 252 16.07 -2.00 -4.01
N HIS A 253 15.40 -1.42 -5.00
CA HIS A 253 14.97 -0.02 -4.96
C HIS A 253 13.79 0.14 -4.00
N CYS A 254 13.64 1.32 -3.38
CA CYS A 254 12.47 1.66 -2.58
C CYS A 254 11.93 3.01 -3.03
N GLY A 255 10.62 3.09 -3.25
CA GLY A 255 9.96 4.28 -3.78
C GLY A 255 9.54 4.10 -5.24
N VAL A 256 9.39 5.23 -5.93
CA VAL A 256 8.91 5.30 -7.31
C VAL A 256 10.04 4.96 -8.30
N PHE A 257 9.75 4.11 -9.29
CA PHE A 257 10.60 3.88 -10.46
C PHE A 257 10.22 4.80 -11.61
N ALA A 258 8.91 4.96 -11.84
CA ALA A 258 8.38 5.77 -12.93
C ALA A 258 7.08 6.44 -12.50
N MET A 259 6.84 7.65 -12.99
CA MET A 259 5.55 8.34 -12.87
C MET A 259 4.72 8.09 -14.13
N ASN A 260 3.41 7.98 -13.97
CA ASN A 260 2.49 7.78 -15.07
C ASN A 260 2.46 9.04 -15.97
N GLN A 261 2.42 8.83 -17.28
CA GLN A 261 2.53 9.92 -18.26
C GLN A 261 1.18 10.60 -18.55
N THR A 262 0.06 9.92 -18.29
CA THR A 262 -1.30 10.44 -18.48
C THR A 262 -1.85 11.04 -17.19
N LEU A 263 -1.51 10.43 -16.05
CA LEU A 263 -1.87 10.85 -14.69
C LEU A 263 -0.60 11.23 -13.90
N PRO A 264 -0.04 12.45 -14.07
CA PRO A 264 1.29 12.81 -13.56
C PRO A 264 1.47 12.72 -12.03
N LYS A 265 0.38 12.63 -11.26
CA LYS A 265 0.41 12.44 -9.80
C LYS A 265 0.48 10.97 -9.39
N LEU A 266 0.16 10.04 -10.29
CA LEU A 266 0.16 8.60 -10.05
C LEU A 266 1.54 8.00 -10.35
N PRO A 267 2.14 7.25 -9.42
CA PRO A 267 3.27 6.38 -9.73
C PRO A 267 2.87 5.29 -10.74
N ASP A 268 3.63 5.13 -11.81
CA ASP A 268 3.40 4.05 -12.79
C ASP A 268 3.93 2.71 -12.29
N LEU A 269 5.07 2.75 -11.59
CA LEU A 269 5.75 1.61 -11.01
C LEU A 269 6.45 2.07 -9.73
N SER A 270 6.25 1.36 -8.63
CA SER A 270 6.96 1.56 -7.37
C SER A 270 7.25 0.22 -6.70
N ALA A 271 8.10 0.24 -5.69
CA ALA A 271 8.22 -0.89 -4.78
C ALA A 271 8.66 -0.47 -3.39
N ASN A 272 8.43 -1.34 -2.41
CA ASN A 272 8.75 -1.11 -1.00
C ASN A 272 9.32 -2.37 -0.37
N ILE A 273 10.41 -2.25 0.39
CA ILE A 273 10.80 -3.29 1.36
C ILE A 273 9.96 -3.03 2.61
N GLY A 274 8.93 -3.86 2.85
CA GLY A 274 7.99 -3.65 3.94
C GLY A 274 8.43 -4.30 5.25
N THR A 275 9.10 -5.45 5.18
CA THR A 275 9.64 -6.12 6.36
C THR A 275 10.96 -6.82 6.06
N ILE A 276 11.81 -6.90 7.09
CA ILE A 276 12.93 -7.84 7.19
C ILE A 276 12.88 -8.47 8.58
N ARG A 277 13.07 -9.79 8.67
CA ARG A 277 13.08 -10.54 9.93
C ARG A 277 14.21 -11.53 9.96
N THR A 278 14.93 -11.55 11.08
CA THR A 278 15.83 -12.66 11.42
C THR A 278 15.02 -13.75 12.12
N GLU A 279 14.92 -14.91 11.48
CA GLU A 279 14.29 -16.10 12.03
C GLU A 279 15.34 -17.09 12.53
N ALA A 280 14.95 -18.35 12.79
CA ALA A 280 15.84 -19.34 13.39
C ALA A 280 17.05 -19.68 12.50
N ASP A 281 16.85 -19.89 11.20
CA ASP A 281 17.87 -20.29 10.23
C ASP A 281 17.73 -19.58 8.87
N THR A 282 16.89 -18.54 8.81
CA THR A 282 16.69 -17.73 7.62
C THR A 282 16.52 -16.25 7.95
N VAL A 283 16.83 -15.40 6.99
CA VAL A 283 16.39 -13.99 6.97
C VAL A 283 15.32 -13.87 5.90
N ALA A 284 14.11 -13.48 6.32
CA ALA A 284 12.95 -13.30 5.46
C ALA A 284 12.74 -11.81 5.17
N ILE A 285 12.56 -11.47 3.89
CA ILE A 285 12.40 -10.08 3.42
C ILE A 285 11.14 -10.01 2.55
N GLN A 286 10.20 -9.15 2.93
CA GLN A 286 9.03 -8.85 2.11
C GLN A 286 9.29 -7.61 1.25
N TYR A 287 9.18 -7.80 -0.05
CA TYR A 287 9.27 -6.74 -1.04
C TYR A 287 7.98 -6.66 -1.84
N PHE A 288 7.45 -5.45 -2.01
CA PHE A 288 6.10 -5.24 -2.53
C PHE A 288 6.07 -4.24 -3.68
N PRO A 289 6.24 -4.71 -4.93
CA PRO A 289 6.04 -3.90 -6.12
C PRO A 289 4.56 -3.64 -6.42
N ARG A 290 4.29 -2.45 -6.97
CA ARG A 290 2.97 -2.03 -7.47
C ARG A 290 3.12 -1.37 -8.83
N ALA A 291 2.19 -1.60 -9.74
CA ALA A 291 2.20 -0.96 -11.05
C ALA A 291 0.79 -0.62 -11.55
N SER A 292 0.67 0.46 -12.33
CA SER A 292 -0.57 0.93 -12.96
C SER A 292 -1.15 -0.03 -14.01
N SER A 293 -0.39 -1.05 -14.43
CA SER A 293 -0.83 -2.06 -15.39
C SER A 293 -0.13 -3.40 -15.14
N ASP A 294 -0.83 -4.50 -15.40
CA ASP A 294 -0.26 -5.84 -15.23
C ASP A 294 0.94 -6.09 -16.14
N GLY A 295 0.94 -5.47 -17.34
CA GLY A 295 2.06 -5.58 -18.28
C GLY A 295 3.36 -5.04 -17.68
N ARG A 296 3.29 -3.86 -17.04
CA ARG A 296 4.42 -3.24 -16.34
C ARG A 296 4.86 -4.06 -15.13
N LEU A 297 3.90 -4.57 -14.35
CA LEU A 297 4.21 -5.41 -13.19
C LEU A 297 4.93 -6.70 -13.62
N ARG A 298 4.43 -7.40 -14.64
CA ARG A 298 5.05 -8.60 -15.19
C ARG A 298 6.47 -8.33 -15.69
N GLU A 299 6.69 -7.22 -16.39
CA GLU A 299 8.02 -6.80 -16.84
C GLU A 299 9.00 -6.65 -15.66
N PHE A 300 8.58 -5.95 -14.60
CA PHE A 300 9.41 -5.74 -13.41
C PHE A 300 9.72 -7.05 -12.67
N VAL A 301 8.73 -7.91 -12.50
CA VAL A 301 8.86 -9.17 -11.75
C VAL A 301 9.86 -10.13 -12.41
N LEU A 302 10.05 -10.08 -13.73
CA LEU A 302 11.08 -10.87 -14.42
C LEU A 302 12.51 -10.57 -13.94
N SER A 303 12.75 -9.39 -13.33
CA SER A 303 14.07 -9.01 -12.81
C SER A 303 14.34 -9.55 -11.40
N LEU A 304 13.29 -9.87 -10.63
CA LEU A 304 13.45 -10.26 -9.22
C LEU A 304 14.21 -11.58 -9.01
N PRO A 305 13.98 -12.65 -9.81
CA PRO A 305 14.78 -13.86 -9.72
C PRO A 305 16.27 -13.63 -9.96
N VAL A 306 16.64 -12.66 -10.81
CA VAL A 306 18.04 -12.29 -11.07
C VAL A 306 18.68 -11.69 -9.81
N PHE A 307 17.95 -10.85 -9.07
CA PHE A 307 18.44 -10.30 -7.80
C PHE A 307 18.63 -11.39 -6.76
N ALA A 308 17.71 -12.36 -6.70
CA ALA A 308 17.82 -13.50 -5.81
C ALA A 308 19.07 -14.34 -6.14
N GLU A 309 19.27 -14.69 -7.41
CA GLU A 309 20.43 -15.45 -7.89
C GLU A 309 21.75 -14.76 -7.54
N LEU A 310 21.89 -13.47 -7.88
CA LEU A 310 23.13 -12.71 -7.66
C LEU A 310 23.49 -12.53 -6.18
N THR A 311 22.52 -12.71 -5.29
CA THR A 311 22.70 -12.59 -3.84
C THR A 311 22.60 -13.93 -3.12
N GLY A 312 22.43 -15.04 -3.87
CA GLY A 312 22.21 -16.38 -3.32
C GLY A 312 21.01 -16.45 -2.37
N CYS A 313 19.98 -15.65 -2.61
CA CYS A 313 18.69 -15.76 -1.94
C CYS A 313 17.75 -16.63 -2.79
N THR A 314 16.69 -17.15 -2.17
CA THR A 314 15.53 -17.69 -2.89
C THR A 314 14.44 -16.62 -2.95
N LEU A 315 13.49 -16.81 -3.87
CA LEU A 315 12.38 -15.88 -4.09
C LEU A 315 11.08 -16.66 -4.26
N ASP A 316 10.09 -16.34 -3.42
CA ASP A 316 8.72 -16.81 -3.56
C ASP A 316 7.83 -15.65 -4.02
N LEU A 317 7.12 -15.87 -5.13
CA LEU A 317 6.17 -14.91 -5.69
C LEU A 317 4.76 -15.40 -5.35
N ALA A 318 3.97 -14.54 -4.71
CA ALA A 318 2.55 -14.80 -4.52
C ALA A 318 1.78 -14.63 -5.84
N THR A 319 0.49 -14.99 -5.81
CA THR A 319 -0.44 -14.65 -6.88
C THR A 319 -0.51 -13.13 -7.04
N PRO A 320 -0.31 -12.58 -8.25
CA PRO A 320 -0.48 -11.15 -8.49
C PRO A 320 -1.93 -10.70 -8.30
N GLU A 321 -2.08 -9.51 -7.71
CA GLU A 321 -3.33 -8.76 -7.67
C GLU A 321 -3.42 -7.89 -8.94
N PRO A 322 -4.54 -7.97 -9.68
CA PRO A 322 -4.66 -7.31 -10.97
C PRO A 322 -4.78 -5.79 -10.85
N ALA A 323 -4.18 -5.09 -11.80
CA ALA A 323 -4.36 -3.66 -11.99
C ALA A 323 -5.67 -3.36 -12.72
N TRP A 324 -6.27 -2.21 -12.40
CA TRP A 324 -7.25 -1.58 -13.27
C TRP A 324 -6.56 -0.43 -14.00
N ALA A 325 -6.21 -0.68 -15.26
CA ALA A 325 -5.54 0.32 -16.08
C ALA A 325 -6.54 1.36 -16.60
N GLU A 326 -6.11 2.63 -16.66
CA GLU A 326 -6.90 3.72 -17.24
C GLU A 326 -7.31 3.42 -18.69
N ASN A 327 -8.58 3.65 -19.01
CA ASN A 327 -9.10 3.53 -20.36
C ASN A 327 -9.14 4.89 -21.08
N PRO A 328 -8.19 5.19 -22.00
CA PRO A 328 -8.16 6.46 -22.72
C PRO A 328 -9.33 6.65 -23.70
N LYS A 329 -10.15 5.62 -23.91
CA LYS A 329 -11.35 5.64 -24.75
C LYS A 329 -12.64 5.57 -23.92
N SER A 330 -12.55 5.84 -22.61
CA SER A 330 -13.71 5.82 -21.72
C SER A 330 -14.81 6.74 -22.22
N LYS A 331 -16.03 6.22 -22.24
CA LYS A 331 -17.27 6.99 -22.38
C LYS A 331 -17.81 7.43 -21.03
N LEU A 332 -17.55 6.67 -19.96
CA LEU A 332 -18.01 6.98 -18.60
C LEU A 332 -17.35 8.23 -18.04
N VAL A 333 -16.02 8.36 -18.16
CA VAL A 333 -15.28 9.51 -17.61
C VAL A 333 -15.82 10.86 -18.10
N PRO A 334 -15.90 11.14 -19.42
CA PRO A 334 -16.44 12.42 -19.88
C PRO A 334 -17.92 12.60 -19.51
N LEU A 335 -18.73 11.52 -19.57
CA LEU A 335 -20.14 11.59 -19.22
C LEU A 335 -20.35 11.98 -17.74
N PHE A 336 -19.66 11.30 -16.82
CA PHE A 336 -19.76 11.57 -15.40
C PHE A 336 -19.14 12.93 -15.05
N ALA A 337 -18.06 13.34 -15.71
CA ALA A 337 -17.50 14.68 -15.52
C ALA A 337 -18.49 15.78 -15.91
N ASP A 338 -19.21 15.61 -17.02
CA ASP A 338 -20.23 16.56 -17.47
C ASP A 338 -21.43 16.60 -16.53
N VAL A 339 -21.94 15.42 -16.12
CA VAL A 339 -23.04 15.33 -15.15
C VAL A 339 -22.64 15.93 -13.80
N TYR A 340 -21.42 15.64 -13.32
CA TYR A 340 -20.90 16.21 -12.08
C TYR A 340 -20.84 17.74 -12.16
N ARG A 341 -20.34 18.31 -13.27
CA ARG A 341 -20.30 19.77 -13.46
C ARG A 341 -21.69 20.40 -13.46
N GLU A 342 -22.66 19.75 -14.09
CA GLU A 342 -24.05 20.20 -14.10
C GLU A 342 -24.68 20.21 -12.68
N GLU A 343 -24.41 19.17 -11.86
CA GLU A 343 -25.02 19.01 -10.54
C GLU A 343 -24.26 19.74 -9.41
N ALA A 344 -22.93 19.84 -9.51
CA ALA A 344 -22.05 20.38 -8.47
C ALA A 344 -21.50 21.79 -8.80
N GLY A 345 -21.66 22.27 -10.03
CA GLY A 345 -21.20 23.59 -10.47
C GLY A 345 -19.67 23.74 -10.57
N ARG A 346 -18.92 22.64 -10.53
CA ARG A 346 -17.45 22.59 -10.62
C ARG A 346 -17.00 21.29 -11.29
N ASP A 347 -15.78 21.27 -11.82
CA ASP A 347 -15.18 20.05 -12.37
C ASP A 347 -14.82 19.03 -11.27
N PRO A 348 -14.97 17.72 -11.52
CA PRO A 348 -14.38 16.72 -10.64
C PRO A 348 -12.88 16.57 -10.93
N ARG A 349 -12.17 15.96 -9.98
CA ARG A 349 -10.79 15.51 -10.18
C ARG A 349 -10.82 14.12 -10.78
N ILE A 350 -10.01 13.88 -11.79
CA ILE A 350 -9.82 12.55 -12.38
C ILE A 350 -8.55 11.98 -11.75
N GLU A 351 -8.70 10.94 -10.94
CA GLU A 351 -7.61 10.40 -10.13
C GLU A 351 -7.58 8.88 -10.24
N ALA A 352 -6.42 8.31 -9.95
CA ALA A 352 -6.21 6.87 -9.87
C ALA A 352 -5.48 6.58 -8.57
N MET A 353 -5.74 5.41 -8.01
CA MET A 353 -5.16 4.99 -6.75
C MET A 353 -3.90 4.16 -6.99
N HIS A 354 -2.81 4.48 -6.28
CA HIS A 354 -1.60 3.64 -6.31
C HIS A 354 -1.67 2.48 -5.31
N GLY A 355 -2.83 1.85 -5.23
CA GLY A 355 -3.18 0.72 -4.38
C GLY A 355 -4.17 -0.17 -5.13
N GLY A 356 -4.47 -1.35 -4.58
CA GLY A 356 -5.45 -2.27 -5.17
C GLY A 356 -6.88 -1.80 -4.90
N LEU A 357 -7.78 -2.09 -5.84
CA LEU A 357 -9.23 -1.94 -5.72
C LEU A 357 -9.89 -3.16 -6.35
N GLU A 358 -11.11 -3.52 -5.94
CA GLU A 358 -11.86 -4.65 -6.51
C GLU A 358 -12.07 -4.53 -8.03
N THR A 359 -12.11 -3.30 -8.55
CA THR A 359 -12.21 -3.01 -9.98
C THR A 359 -11.09 -3.65 -10.80
N GLY A 360 -9.91 -3.88 -10.21
CA GLY A 360 -8.81 -4.62 -10.84
C GLY A 360 -9.22 -6.04 -11.19
N TYR A 361 -9.92 -6.74 -10.29
CA TYR A 361 -10.42 -8.09 -10.55
C TYR A 361 -11.50 -8.10 -11.61
N LEU A 362 -12.45 -7.16 -11.56
CA LEU A 362 -13.48 -7.03 -12.60
C LEU A 362 -12.86 -6.76 -13.98
N PHE A 363 -11.90 -5.85 -14.05
CA PHE A 363 -11.16 -5.53 -15.28
C PHE A 363 -10.37 -6.73 -15.82
N SER A 364 -9.78 -7.54 -14.94
CA SER A 364 -9.05 -8.76 -15.32
C SER A 364 -9.95 -9.81 -15.99
N MET A 365 -11.24 -9.83 -15.66
CA MET A 365 -12.23 -10.74 -16.25
C MET A 365 -12.68 -10.29 -17.64
N ASN A 366 -12.72 -8.98 -17.89
CA ASN A 366 -13.09 -8.39 -19.17
C ASN A 366 -12.42 -7.02 -19.37
N GLN A 367 -11.37 -6.98 -20.19
CA GLN A 367 -10.60 -5.75 -20.45
C GLN A 367 -11.30 -4.75 -21.37
N ASP A 368 -12.45 -5.13 -21.96
CA ASP A 368 -13.29 -4.21 -22.75
C ASP A 368 -14.24 -3.39 -21.86
N LEU A 369 -14.28 -3.65 -20.54
CA LEU A 369 -15.07 -2.88 -19.59
C LEU A 369 -14.58 -1.43 -19.52
N ASP A 370 -15.53 -0.51 -19.62
CA ASP A 370 -15.34 0.88 -19.23
C ASP A 370 -15.82 1.03 -17.79
N ILE A 371 -14.88 1.31 -16.88
CA ILE A 371 -15.13 1.36 -15.44
C ILE A 371 -14.87 2.79 -14.97
N ILE A 372 -15.63 3.23 -13.97
CA ILE A 372 -15.28 4.36 -13.10
C ILE A 372 -15.58 3.98 -11.65
N SER A 373 -14.95 4.68 -10.71
CA SER A 373 -15.32 4.66 -9.29
C SER A 373 -15.79 6.05 -8.87
N VAL A 374 -16.87 6.11 -8.11
CA VAL A 374 -17.49 7.33 -7.56
C VAL A 374 -17.95 7.05 -6.14
N GLY A 375 -18.21 8.07 -5.34
CA GLY A 375 -18.86 7.85 -4.05
C GLY A 375 -19.03 9.13 -3.25
N PRO A 376 -19.60 9.04 -2.04
CA PRO A 376 -19.84 10.21 -1.20
C PRO A 376 -18.55 10.67 -0.53
N THR A 377 -18.57 11.83 0.12
CA THR A 377 -17.46 12.23 0.99
C THR A 377 -17.60 11.53 2.35
N THR A 378 -16.66 10.65 2.65
CA THR A 378 -16.48 10.00 3.95
C THR A 378 -15.24 10.54 4.65
N HIS A 379 -15.18 10.37 5.97
CA HIS A 379 -14.06 10.78 6.81
C HIS A 379 -13.70 9.65 7.77
N ASP A 380 -12.40 9.50 8.04
CA ASP A 380 -11.86 8.56 9.03
C ASP A 380 -12.42 7.13 8.88
N ILE A 381 -12.52 6.67 7.63
CA ILE A 381 -12.91 5.28 7.31
C ILE A 381 -12.03 4.28 8.06
N HIS A 382 -12.59 3.10 8.32
CA HIS A 382 -11.93 2.02 9.07
C HIS A 382 -11.58 2.39 10.52
N SER A 383 -12.21 3.42 11.06
CA SER A 383 -12.05 3.85 12.44
C SER A 383 -13.39 4.02 13.15
N ALA A 384 -13.36 4.12 14.48
CA ALA A 384 -14.56 4.40 15.26
C ALA A 384 -14.99 5.88 15.23
N ASP A 385 -14.30 6.71 14.45
CA ASP A 385 -14.64 8.10 14.16
C ASP A 385 -15.21 8.27 12.74
N GLU A 386 -15.42 7.15 12.01
CA GLU A 386 -15.97 7.14 10.66
C GLU A 386 -17.27 7.93 10.55
N SER A 387 -17.35 8.78 9.51
CA SER A 387 -18.53 9.57 9.23
C SER A 387 -18.72 9.86 7.74
N VAL A 388 -19.94 10.24 7.34
CA VAL A 388 -20.30 10.59 5.96
C VAL A 388 -21.09 11.89 5.88
N GLU A 389 -20.84 12.68 4.83
CA GLU A 389 -21.56 13.91 4.53
C GLU A 389 -22.86 13.65 3.75
N LEU A 390 -24.02 13.87 4.38
CA LEU A 390 -25.33 13.53 3.84
C LEU A 390 -25.71 14.27 2.56
N ASP A 391 -25.30 15.52 2.40
CA ASP A 391 -25.50 16.30 1.18
C ASP A 391 -24.71 15.72 -0.02
N THR A 392 -23.53 15.17 0.22
CA THR A 392 -22.73 14.49 -0.80
C THR A 392 -23.37 13.16 -1.23
N VAL A 393 -24.00 12.42 -0.31
CA VAL A 393 -24.82 11.24 -0.64
C VAL A 393 -25.98 11.62 -1.56
N ALA A 394 -26.68 12.71 -1.25
CA ALA A 394 -27.76 13.22 -2.09
C ALA A 394 -27.25 13.70 -3.46
N LEU A 395 -26.08 14.33 -3.51
CA LEU A 395 -25.44 14.76 -4.76
C LEU A 395 -25.03 13.57 -5.63
N LEU A 396 -24.35 12.57 -5.05
CA LEU A 396 -23.99 11.32 -5.72
C LEU A 396 -25.21 10.62 -6.31
N THR A 397 -26.31 10.54 -5.54
CA THR A 397 -27.56 9.94 -6.00
C THR A 397 -28.09 10.62 -7.28
N ARG A 398 -28.04 11.97 -7.34
CA ARG A 398 -28.45 12.71 -8.55
C ARG A 398 -27.50 12.48 -9.72
N ILE A 399 -26.19 12.46 -9.46
CA ILE A 399 -25.16 12.21 -10.48
C ILE A 399 -25.36 10.84 -11.11
N VAL A 400 -25.45 9.78 -10.30
CA VAL A 400 -25.63 8.41 -10.79
C VAL A 400 -26.94 8.29 -11.57
N ALA A 401 -28.07 8.77 -11.02
CA ALA A 401 -29.35 8.71 -11.71
C ALA A 401 -29.34 9.42 -13.07
N LYS A 402 -28.72 10.60 -13.13
CA LYS A 402 -28.64 11.40 -14.35
C LYS A 402 -27.68 10.82 -15.38
N ALA A 403 -26.57 10.24 -14.94
CA ALA A 403 -25.63 9.55 -15.82
C ALA A 403 -26.25 8.28 -16.41
N LEU A 404 -26.97 7.48 -15.62
CA LEU A 404 -27.69 6.29 -16.11
C LEU A 404 -28.68 6.63 -17.22
N GLY A 405 -29.37 7.77 -17.13
CA GLY A 405 -30.31 8.23 -18.15
C GLY A 405 -29.67 8.73 -19.44
N LYS A 406 -28.37 9.03 -19.43
CA LYS A 406 -27.59 9.52 -20.58
C LYS A 406 -26.75 8.43 -21.26
N LEU A 407 -26.61 7.24 -20.65
CA LEU A 407 -25.89 6.12 -21.27
C LEU A 407 -26.67 5.57 -22.47
N ASP A 408 -25.92 5.19 -23.51
CA ASP A 408 -26.47 4.54 -24.70
C ASP A 408 -27.32 3.31 -24.29
N LYS A 409 -28.57 3.25 -24.77
CA LYS A 409 -29.50 2.13 -24.47
C LYS A 409 -29.13 0.84 -25.20
#